data_AF-A0A2E8H7S2-F1
#
_entry.id   AF-A0A2E8H7S2-F1
#
_cell.length_a   1.000
_cell.length_b   1.000
_cell.length_c   1.000
_cell.angle_alpha   90.00
_cell.angle_beta   90.00
_cell.angle_gamma   90.00
#
_symmetry.space_group_name_H-M   'P 1'
#
loop_
_entity.id
_entity.type
_entity.pdbx_description
1 polymer ?
#
loop_
_entity_poly.entity_id
_entity_poly.type
_entity_poly.pdbx_seq_one_letter_code
_entity_poly.pdbx_strand_id
1 'polypeptide(L)'
;MLCPPVVALGGDGAMYDIGFQNLSRLMMSGKPIKVVVVDTQVYSNTGGQACTSGFLGQVSDMAQYGQAQQGKQEIRKEMGLIGMAHRTTYILQSSMAYPSHMIEGFVNGLMARRPALFTLYTSCQPEHGIADDAGNRQAKMAVESRAFPLFKFDPDGGQTPVECLDLSMNPAMDDDWPMYELKYQEDGRDKTMEVPMTFVDFAVTEGRFRKHFRVAPPDTWNDNMVPLHEYLQLDADDRDGQLPFIWAVDRKSRLSRVLVAEPMVRSAQDRLDFWAVLKSLAGMDPNVESTGDVETRVRAEVMQNLTSNLMQLMSGGGDLSALPAQPVSGGALPAPSGNGTGGDYMAPWIDTPECTACDECTNLNGKMFAYNDEKKAYIQDPAGGPYTDLVKAAEKCTAQVIHPGLPADRSFKDSDKWVKRGEKHN
;
A
#
# COMPACT_ATOMS: atom_id res chain seq x y z
N MET A 1 -1.11 4.44 40.18
CA MET A 1 -0.11 4.90 39.20
C MET A 1 0.86 5.81 39.93
N LEU A 2 2.11 5.39 40.16
CA LEU A 2 3.08 6.16 40.97
C LEU A 2 4.41 6.42 40.24
N CYS A 3 4.52 6.09 38.95
CA CYS A 3 5.68 6.43 38.15
C CYS A 3 5.30 7.53 37.14
N PRO A 4 5.96 8.70 37.15
CA PRO A 4 5.69 9.75 36.17
C PRO A 4 5.99 9.24 34.75
N PRO A 5 5.19 9.63 33.74
CA PRO A 5 5.46 9.24 32.36
C PRO A 5 6.78 9.85 31.91
N VAL A 6 7.70 9.01 31.43
CA VAL A 6 8.93 9.48 30.79
C VAL A 6 8.60 9.80 29.33
N VAL A 7 8.77 11.07 28.96
CA VAL A 7 8.48 11.57 27.61
C VAL A 7 9.77 12.03 26.94
N ALA A 8 10.02 11.55 25.72
CA ALA A 8 11.04 12.07 24.83
C ALA A 8 10.36 12.84 23.70
N LEU A 9 10.75 14.09 23.49
CA LEU A 9 10.23 14.96 22.43
C LEU A 9 11.35 15.23 21.43
N GLY A 10 11.07 15.12 20.14
CA GLY A 10 12.03 15.45 19.09
C GLY A 10 11.36 15.77 17.76
N GLY A 11 12.12 16.42 16.87
CA GLY A 11 11.70 16.60 15.49
C GLY A 11 11.91 15.36 14.64
N ASP A 12 11.43 15.41 13.40
CA ASP A 12 11.58 14.33 12.43
C ASP A 12 13.06 13.98 12.17
N GLY A 13 13.96 14.95 12.02
CA GLY A 13 15.39 14.62 11.82
C GLY A 13 16.05 13.82 12.94
N ALA A 14 15.65 14.05 14.19
CA ALA A 14 16.15 13.26 15.31
C ALA A 14 15.60 11.83 15.30
N MET A 15 14.35 11.65 14.88
CA MET A 15 13.61 10.39 15.07
C MET A 15 13.58 9.50 13.81
N TYR A 16 13.62 10.11 12.62
CA TYR A 16 13.59 9.44 11.31
C TYR A 16 14.99 9.10 10.82
N ASP A 17 15.99 9.92 11.15
CA ASP A 17 17.35 9.81 10.63
C ASP A 17 18.33 9.41 11.73
N ILE A 18 19.05 10.38 12.33
CA ILE A 18 20.22 10.11 13.19
C ILE A 18 19.90 9.26 14.43
N GLY A 19 18.72 9.42 15.03
CA GLY A 19 18.29 8.71 16.22
C GLY A 19 17.40 7.49 15.94
N PHE A 20 17.13 7.16 14.68
CA PHE A 20 16.19 6.10 14.32
C PHE A 20 16.55 4.74 14.94
N GLN A 21 17.83 4.36 14.93
CA GLN A 21 18.29 3.11 15.56
C GLN A 21 17.96 3.04 17.06
N ASN A 22 18.11 4.18 17.77
CA ASN A 22 17.84 4.28 19.19
C ASN A 22 16.34 4.27 19.46
N LEU A 23 15.56 4.95 18.61
CA LEU A 23 14.11 4.94 18.66
C LEU A 23 13.56 3.52 18.44
N SER A 24 14.05 2.80 17.43
CA SER A 24 13.69 1.40 17.19
C SER A 24 14.03 0.51 18.39
N ARG A 25 15.22 0.69 18.99
CA ARG A 25 15.56 -0.04 20.23
C ARG A 25 14.65 0.31 21.40
N LEU A 26 14.26 1.57 21.55
CA LEU A 26 13.32 2.03 22.58
C LEU A 26 11.94 1.40 22.39
N MET A 27 11.44 1.34 21.15
CA MET A 27 10.18 0.66 20.79
C MET A 27 10.21 -0.83 21.17
N MET A 28 11.39 -1.48 21.12
CA MET A 28 11.58 -2.88 21.57
C MET A 28 11.85 -3.06 23.06
N SER A 29 11.95 -1.97 23.82
CA SER A 29 12.37 -2.07 25.22
C SER A 29 11.30 -2.65 26.15
N GLY A 30 10.02 -2.64 25.74
CA GLY A 30 8.88 -2.95 26.59
C GLY A 30 8.66 -1.94 27.74
N LYS A 31 9.47 -0.88 27.82
CA LYS A 31 9.36 0.13 28.88
C LYS A 31 8.30 1.16 28.50
N PRO A 32 7.51 1.68 29.46
CA PRO A 32 6.44 2.65 29.19
C PRO A 32 6.98 4.06 28.92
N ILE A 33 7.87 4.20 27.94
CA ILE A 33 8.44 5.48 27.48
C ILE A 33 7.60 6.01 26.32
N LYS A 34 7.30 7.30 26.36
CA LYS A 34 6.43 8.00 25.41
C LYS A 34 7.28 8.87 24.51
N VAL A 35 7.20 8.69 23.21
CA VAL A 35 7.97 9.47 22.24
C VAL A 35 7.00 10.33 21.46
N VAL A 36 7.23 11.64 21.44
CA VAL A 36 6.48 12.59 20.62
C VAL A 36 7.40 13.09 19.53
N VAL A 37 6.98 12.92 18.28
CA VAL A 37 7.65 13.42 17.10
C VAL A 37 6.85 14.56 16.52
N VAL A 38 7.44 15.76 16.50
CA VAL A 38 6.90 16.89 15.76
C VAL A 38 7.47 16.85 14.34
N ASP A 39 6.69 16.29 13.43
CA ASP A 39 7.12 15.98 12.09
C ASP A 39 6.94 17.19 11.18
N THR A 40 8.05 17.91 10.99
CA THR A 40 8.14 19.09 10.13
C THR A 40 8.62 18.76 8.72
N GLN A 41 8.95 17.51 8.44
CA GLN A 41 9.36 17.03 7.11
C GLN A 41 10.66 17.63 6.58
N VAL A 42 11.43 18.29 7.44
CA VAL A 42 12.72 18.96 7.20
C VAL A 42 13.47 19.16 8.52
N TYR A 43 14.77 19.40 8.47
CA TYR A 43 15.51 19.85 9.65
C TYR A 43 15.29 21.35 9.86
N SER A 44 14.15 21.69 10.46
CA SER A 44 13.70 23.08 10.60
C SER A 44 14.75 23.99 11.28
N ASN A 45 15.37 23.53 12.37
CA ASN A 45 16.32 24.35 13.13
C ASN A 45 17.62 24.68 12.37
N THR A 46 18.05 23.82 11.45
CA THR A 46 19.30 24.00 10.69
C THR A 46 19.07 24.68 9.33
N GLY A 47 17.90 25.29 9.13
CA GLY A 47 17.56 26.02 7.91
C GLY A 47 16.98 25.13 6.79
N GLY A 48 16.22 24.09 7.15
CA GLY A 48 15.44 23.33 6.18
C GLY A 48 16.24 22.33 5.37
N GLN A 49 17.10 21.53 6.01
CA GLN A 49 17.81 20.44 5.33
C GLN A 49 16.87 19.25 5.07
N ALA A 50 17.19 18.47 4.04
CA ALA A 50 16.44 17.27 3.68
C ALA A 50 16.37 16.27 4.84
N CYS A 51 15.19 15.71 5.08
CA CYS A 51 14.93 14.64 6.02
C CYS A 51 14.24 13.48 5.30
N THR A 52 14.43 12.24 5.77
CA THR A 52 13.72 11.08 5.19
C THR A 52 12.20 11.11 5.40
N SER A 53 11.71 11.95 6.33
CA SER A 53 10.29 12.30 6.51
C SER A 53 9.73 13.17 5.37
N GLY A 54 10.57 13.83 4.57
CA GLY A 54 10.13 14.68 3.45
C GLY A 54 9.51 13.87 2.31
N PHE A 55 8.71 14.53 1.47
CA PHE A 55 8.07 13.88 0.32
C PHE A 55 9.00 13.84 -0.91
N LEU A 56 8.71 12.93 -1.84
CA LEU A 56 9.38 12.94 -3.14
C LEU A 56 9.12 14.28 -3.86
N GLY A 57 10.14 14.80 -4.54
CA GLY A 57 10.12 16.10 -5.19
C GLY A 57 10.19 17.30 -4.24
N GLN A 58 10.16 17.11 -2.91
CA GLN A 58 10.30 18.23 -1.98
C GLN A 58 11.64 18.94 -2.17
N VAL A 59 11.61 20.26 -2.31
CA VAL A 59 12.82 21.09 -2.44
C VAL A 59 13.24 21.56 -1.06
N SER A 60 14.47 21.26 -0.68
CA SER A 60 15.07 21.63 0.61
C SER A 60 16.59 21.80 0.43
N ASP A 61 17.30 22.24 1.46
CA ASP A 61 18.76 22.14 1.42
C ASP A 61 19.17 20.65 1.32
N MET A 62 20.25 20.38 0.57
CA MET A 62 20.68 19.03 0.13
C MET A 62 19.75 18.28 -0.83
N ALA A 63 18.61 18.87 -1.21
CA ALA A 63 17.70 18.31 -2.21
C ALA A 63 17.19 19.44 -3.12
N GLN A 64 18.11 20.05 -3.88
CA GLN A 64 17.78 21.21 -4.70
C GLN A 64 17.00 20.82 -5.96
N TYR A 65 16.35 21.83 -6.54
CA TYR A 65 15.74 21.73 -7.87
C TYR A 65 16.69 22.29 -8.92
N GLY A 66 17.05 21.46 -9.90
CA GLY A 66 17.90 21.75 -11.04
C GLY A 66 17.62 20.80 -12.20
N GLN A 67 18.53 20.75 -13.19
CA GLN A 67 18.36 19.89 -14.36
C GLN A 67 18.55 18.40 -14.04
N ALA A 68 19.51 18.08 -13.16
CA ALA A 68 19.84 16.70 -12.80
C ALA A 68 18.94 16.11 -11.70
N GLN A 69 18.38 16.97 -10.84
CA GLN A 69 17.58 16.58 -9.69
C GLN A 69 16.42 17.55 -9.51
N GLN A 70 15.23 17.04 -9.24
CA GLN A 70 14.02 17.84 -9.08
C GLN A 70 13.51 17.73 -7.62
N GLY A 71 14.38 18.02 -6.65
CA GLY A 71 14.09 17.82 -5.22
C GLY A 71 14.45 16.42 -4.70
N LYS A 72 13.92 16.05 -3.54
CA LYS A 72 14.16 14.74 -2.90
C LYS A 72 13.76 13.58 -3.82
N GLN A 73 14.59 12.54 -3.91
CA GLN A 73 14.40 11.44 -4.87
C GLN A 73 13.72 10.22 -4.24
N GLU A 74 14.02 9.94 -2.99
CA GLU A 74 13.35 8.90 -2.22
C GLU A 74 11.95 9.31 -1.76
N ILE A 75 11.05 8.33 -1.66
CA ILE A 75 9.73 8.49 -1.03
C ILE A 75 9.86 8.79 0.47
N ARG A 76 8.77 9.23 1.09
CA ARG A 76 8.75 9.49 2.53
C ARG A 76 8.89 8.16 3.30
N LYS A 77 9.73 8.17 4.33
CA LYS A 77 9.85 7.07 5.28
C LYS A 77 8.66 7.08 6.23
N GLU A 78 7.79 6.07 6.17
CA GLU A 78 6.59 6.02 7.01
C GLU A 78 6.86 5.47 8.42
N MET A 79 7.15 6.37 9.36
CA MET A 79 7.48 6.01 10.74
C MET A 79 6.38 5.23 11.45
N GLY A 80 5.11 5.54 11.17
CA GLY A 80 4.00 4.84 11.80
C GLY A 80 3.93 3.36 11.39
N LEU A 81 4.12 3.04 10.09
CA LEU A 81 4.21 1.65 9.62
C LEU A 81 5.40 0.91 10.23
N ILE A 82 6.56 1.56 10.26
CA ILE A 82 7.76 1.00 10.90
C ILE A 82 7.48 0.73 12.39
N GLY A 83 6.81 1.66 13.08
CA GLY A 83 6.39 1.50 14.46
C GLY A 83 5.44 0.31 14.65
N MET A 84 4.45 0.15 13.78
CA MET A 84 3.53 -1.00 13.78
C MET A 84 4.26 -2.32 13.59
N ALA A 85 5.28 -2.37 12.71
CA ALA A 85 6.08 -3.57 12.46
C ALA A 85 6.81 -4.09 13.70
N HIS A 86 7.04 -3.24 14.71
CA HIS A 86 7.58 -3.67 16.00
C HIS A 86 6.57 -4.50 16.82
N ARG A 87 5.25 -4.35 16.59
CA ARG A 87 4.15 -5.06 17.28
C ARG A 87 4.07 -4.86 18.80
N THR A 88 4.99 -4.13 19.42
CA THR A 88 5.03 -3.91 20.88
C THR A 88 4.67 -2.49 21.29
N THR A 89 4.66 -1.56 20.34
CA THR A 89 4.55 -0.12 20.58
C THR A 89 3.16 0.36 20.19
N TYR A 90 2.54 1.17 21.04
CA TYR A 90 1.35 1.92 20.66
C TYR A 90 1.74 3.03 19.69
N ILE A 91 1.09 3.12 18.53
CA ILE A 91 1.38 4.15 17.52
C ILE A 91 0.18 5.08 17.38
N LEU A 92 0.45 6.37 17.30
CA LEU A 92 -0.52 7.38 16.89
C LEU A 92 0.13 8.23 15.81
N GLN A 93 -0.51 8.31 14.64
CA GLN A 93 -0.22 9.34 13.65
C GLN A 93 -1.40 10.32 13.64
N SER A 94 -1.17 11.58 13.98
CA SER A 94 -2.26 12.56 14.14
C SER A 94 -1.91 13.96 13.66
N SER A 95 -2.94 14.79 13.52
CA SER A 95 -2.85 16.21 13.15
C SER A 95 -3.67 17.07 14.12
N MET A 96 -3.19 18.28 14.41
CA MET A 96 -3.91 19.24 15.26
C MET A 96 -5.26 19.69 14.69
N ALA A 97 -5.47 19.52 13.38
CA ALA A 97 -6.76 19.80 12.74
C ALA A 97 -7.86 18.82 13.16
N TYR A 98 -7.50 17.68 13.76
CA TYR A 98 -8.42 16.64 14.24
C TYR A 98 -8.22 16.43 15.75
N PRO A 99 -8.62 17.40 16.59
CA PRO A 99 -8.30 17.41 18.02
C PRO A 99 -8.88 16.22 18.76
N SER A 100 -10.08 15.74 18.39
CA SER A 100 -10.69 14.56 19.02
C SER A 100 -9.84 13.30 18.84
N HIS A 101 -9.37 13.05 17.60
CA HIS A 101 -8.46 11.94 17.29
C HIS A 101 -7.15 12.05 18.08
N MET A 102 -6.58 13.25 18.12
CA MET A 102 -5.32 13.52 18.81
C MET A 102 -5.42 13.34 20.32
N ILE A 103 -6.45 13.89 20.96
CA ILE A 103 -6.65 13.83 22.42
C ILE A 103 -6.93 12.40 22.85
N GLU A 104 -7.87 11.71 22.20
CA GLU A 104 -8.17 10.31 22.51
C GLU A 104 -6.93 9.43 22.32
N GLY A 105 -6.24 9.61 21.20
CA GLY A 105 -5.02 8.90 20.88
C GLY A 105 -3.91 9.12 21.92
N PHE A 106 -3.75 10.34 22.43
CA PHE A 106 -2.81 10.62 23.50
C PHE A 106 -3.20 9.97 24.82
N VAL A 107 -4.47 10.06 25.21
CA VAL A 107 -4.97 9.45 26.45
C VAL A 107 -4.69 7.95 26.43
N ASN A 108 -5.03 7.27 25.33
CA ASN A 108 -4.77 5.83 25.17
C ASN A 108 -3.27 5.52 25.22
N GLY A 109 -2.45 6.25 24.46
CA GLY A 109 -1.01 6.02 24.44
C GLY A 109 -0.29 6.34 25.74
N LEU A 110 -0.74 7.33 26.51
CA LEU A 110 -0.21 7.66 27.84
C LEU A 110 -0.55 6.58 28.86
N MET A 111 -1.74 5.99 28.76
CA MET A 111 -2.22 4.91 29.63
C MET A 111 -1.62 3.54 29.29
N ALA A 112 -1.13 3.37 28.06
CA ALA A 112 -0.50 2.14 27.62
C ALA A 112 0.73 1.78 28.47
N ARG A 113 0.82 0.53 28.96
CA ARG A 113 1.95 0.05 29.78
C ARG A 113 3.17 -0.42 28.97
N ARG A 114 3.33 0.18 27.79
CA ARG A 114 4.29 -0.16 26.73
C ARG A 114 4.86 1.13 26.13
N PRO A 115 5.91 1.05 25.29
CA PRO A 115 6.34 2.18 24.50
C PRO A 115 5.18 2.76 23.70
N ALA A 116 5.13 4.09 23.57
CA ALA A 116 4.19 4.76 22.68
C ALA A 116 4.94 5.74 21.78
N LEU A 117 4.58 5.80 20.51
CA LEU A 117 5.10 6.73 19.53
C LEU A 117 3.96 7.57 18.98
N PHE A 118 4.05 8.87 19.18
CA PHE A 118 3.11 9.87 18.69
C PHE A 118 3.80 10.66 17.57
N THR A 119 3.42 10.46 16.32
CA THR A 119 3.89 11.23 15.17
C THR A 119 2.85 12.27 14.82
N LEU A 120 3.22 13.55 14.90
CA LEU A 120 2.30 14.66 14.72
C LEU A 120 2.72 15.50 13.52
N TYR A 121 1.83 15.66 12.54
CA TYR A 121 2.06 16.61 11.47
C TYR A 121 2.21 18.01 12.06
N THR A 122 3.32 18.66 11.75
CA THR A 122 3.63 20.01 12.22
C THR A 122 4.09 20.85 11.04
N SER A 123 3.28 21.81 10.61
CA SER A 123 3.71 22.73 9.55
C SER A 123 4.87 23.60 10.03
N CYS A 124 5.89 23.79 9.19
CA CYS A 124 6.98 24.73 9.45
C CYS A 124 6.85 25.91 8.48
N GLN A 125 6.47 27.08 8.99
CA GLN A 125 6.17 28.27 8.20
C GLN A 125 7.29 28.65 7.22
N PRO A 126 8.54 28.88 7.68
CA PRO A 126 9.62 29.27 6.77
C PRO A 126 9.96 28.16 5.77
N GLU A 127 10.07 26.91 6.22
CA GLU A 127 10.58 25.83 5.38
C GLU A 127 9.53 25.21 4.46
N HIS A 128 8.25 25.29 4.82
CA HIS A 128 7.14 24.95 3.92
C HIS A 128 6.79 26.12 3.00
N GLY A 129 7.28 27.32 3.29
CA GLY A 129 7.01 28.53 2.51
C GLY A 129 5.54 28.93 2.54
N ILE A 130 4.94 28.88 3.74
CA ILE A 130 3.52 29.18 4.02
C ILE A 130 3.41 30.40 4.95
N ALA A 131 2.23 30.99 5.07
CA ALA A 131 1.98 32.12 5.96
C ALA A 131 1.96 31.68 7.45
N ASP A 132 2.24 32.63 8.36
CA ASP A 132 2.35 32.34 9.80
C ASP A 132 1.06 31.79 10.42
N ASP A 133 -0.09 32.22 9.91
CA ASP A 133 -1.43 31.81 10.34
C ASP A 133 -1.97 30.57 9.60
N ALA A 134 -1.22 30.03 8.64
CA ALA A 134 -1.67 28.93 7.79
C ALA A 134 -1.65 27.55 8.47
N GLY A 135 -1.10 27.43 9.70
CA GLY A 135 -0.79 26.14 10.32
C GLY A 135 -1.99 25.19 10.44
N ASN A 136 -3.14 25.67 10.94
CA ASN A 136 -4.34 24.83 11.06
C ASN A 136 -4.88 24.41 9.69
N ARG A 137 -4.90 25.34 8.73
CA ARG A 137 -5.33 25.06 7.36
C ARG A 137 -4.45 23.98 6.71
N GLN A 138 -3.13 24.10 6.85
CA GLN A 138 -2.21 23.10 6.30
C GLN A 138 -2.33 21.74 6.99
N ALA A 139 -2.49 21.75 8.32
CA ALA A 139 -2.72 20.53 9.08
C ALA A 139 -4.00 19.79 8.66
N LYS A 140 -5.03 20.52 8.23
CA LYS A 140 -6.26 19.95 7.66
C LYS A 140 -6.03 19.40 6.25
N MET A 141 -5.44 20.21 5.35
CA MET A 141 -5.16 19.81 3.97
C MET A 141 -4.21 18.62 3.89
N ALA A 142 -3.23 18.50 4.79
CA ALA A 142 -2.33 17.35 4.85
C ALA A 142 -3.07 16.02 5.13
N VAL A 143 -4.13 16.04 5.95
CA VAL A 143 -4.95 14.85 6.22
C VAL A 143 -5.87 14.56 5.04
N GLU A 144 -6.59 15.58 4.57
CA GLU A 144 -7.56 15.44 3.47
C GLU A 144 -6.89 14.97 2.17
N SER A 145 -5.66 15.41 1.91
CA SER A 145 -4.88 15.03 0.74
C SER A 145 -4.18 13.67 0.81
N ARG A 146 -4.36 12.93 1.91
CA ARG A 146 -3.60 11.71 2.24
C ARG A 146 -2.08 11.93 2.35
N ALA A 147 -1.60 13.17 2.43
CA ALA A 147 -0.19 13.45 2.71
C ALA A 147 0.22 12.92 4.10
N PHE A 148 -0.70 13.01 5.07
CA PHE A 148 -0.51 12.57 6.45
C PHE A 148 -1.81 11.98 7.01
N PRO A 149 -2.19 10.74 6.62
CA PRO A 149 -3.42 10.10 7.11
C PRO A 149 -3.36 9.86 8.62
N LEU A 150 -4.52 9.86 9.27
CA LEU A 150 -4.68 9.64 10.70
C LEU A 150 -4.77 8.15 10.99
N PHE A 151 -4.09 7.65 12.01
CA PHE A 151 -4.34 6.30 12.49
C PHE A 151 -3.84 6.07 13.91
N LYS A 152 -4.41 5.07 14.55
CA LYS A 152 -3.96 4.51 15.83
C LYS A 152 -3.63 3.03 15.62
N PHE A 153 -2.55 2.57 16.21
CA PHE A 153 -2.26 1.15 16.34
C PHE A 153 -2.07 0.81 17.81
N ASP A 154 -2.94 -0.04 18.35
CA ASP A 154 -2.83 -0.55 19.72
C ASP A 154 -2.55 -2.06 19.68
N PRO A 155 -1.34 -2.50 20.09
CA PRO A 155 -1.05 -3.93 20.17
C PRO A 155 -1.93 -4.71 21.17
N ASP A 156 -2.65 -4.04 22.07
CA ASP A 156 -3.60 -4.68 22.98
C ASP A 156 -5.00 -4.87 22.36
N GLY A 157 -5.23 -4.37 21.14
CA GLY A 157 -6.51 -4.48 20.43
C GLY A 157 -6.85 -5.89 19.94
N GLY A 158 -5.85 -6.73 19.68
CA GLY A 158 -6.06 -8.10 19.20
C GLY A 158 -4.76 -8.80 18.77
N GLN A 159 -4.89 -9.84 17.95
CA GLN A 159 -3.76 -10.60 17.42
C GLN A 159 -3.40 -10.21 15.98
N THR A 160 -4.37 -9.68 15.24
CA THR A 160 -4.22 -9.31 13.83
C THR A 160 -4.04 -7.79 13.65
N PRO A 161 -3.42 -7.34 12.56
CA PRO A 161 -3.36 -5.91 12.24
C PRO A 161 -4.74 -5.25 12.19
N VAL A 162 -5.76 -5.95 11.69
CA VAL A 162 -7.14 -5.46 11.57
C VAL A 162 -7.75 -5.12 12.92
N GLU A 163 -7.52 -5.94 13.94
CA GLU A 163 -8.03 -5.69 15.30
C GLU A 163 -7.27 -4.57 16.02
N CYS A 164 -6.02 -4.33 15.62
CA CYS A 164 -5.12 -3.40 16.29
C CYS A 164 -5.09 -2.01 15.63
N LEU A 165 -5.46 -1.88 14.36
CA LEU A 165 -5.36 -0.65 13.57
C LEU A 165 -6.72 0.04 13.41
N ASP A 166 -6.78 1.33 13.78
CA ASP A 166 -7.96 2.18 13.63
C ASP A 166 -7.67 3.34 12.67
N LEU A 167 -8.46 3.41 11.58
CA LEU A 167 -8.44 4.47 10.56
C LEU A 167 -9.71 5.35 10.57
N SER A 168 -10.67 5.08 11.45
CA SER A 168 -12.07 5.54 11.35
C SER A 168 -12.26 7.07 11.34
N MET A 169 -11.27 7.84 11.78
CA MET A 169 -11.35 9.29 11.88
C MET A 169 -10.81 10.05 10.67
N ASN A 170 -10.41 9.35 9.60
CA ASN A 170 -10.08 10.02 8.34
C ASN A 170 -11.35 10.44 7.59
N PRO A 171 -11.30 11.56 6.84
CA PRO A 171 -12.40 11.94 5.96
C PRO A 171 -12.51 11.00 4.75
N ALA A 172 -13.73 10.89 4.21
CA ALA A 172 -14.05 10.17 2.97
C ALA A 172 -13.39 8.78 2.90
N MET A 173 -13.72 7.88 3.83
CA MET A 173 -13.07 6.57 3.96
C MET A 173 -13.28 5.65 2.76
N ASP A 174 -14.41 5.81 2.08
CA ASP A 174 -14.81 4.99 0.93
C ASP A 174 -14.19 5.51 -0.39
N ASP A 175 -13.62 6.72 -0.37
CA ASP A 175 -13.03 7.38 -1.53
C ASP A 175 -11.51 7.54 -1.36
N ASP A 176 -10.83 7.78 -2.47
CA ASP A 176 -9.40 8.12 -2.47
C ASP A 176 -9.15 9.45 -1.76
N TRP A 177 -10.01 10.45 -1.99
CA TRP A 177 -9.95 11.78 -1.39
C TRP A 177 -11.33 12.34 -1.08
N PRO A 178 -11.44 13.23 -0.07
CA PRO A 178 -12.60 14.09 0.08
C PRO A 178 -12.65 15.13 -1.05
N MET A 179 -13.88 15.51 -1.42
CA MET A 179 -14.16 16.57 -2.38
C MET A 179 -14.26 17.93 -1.68
N TYR A 180 -13.87 19.01 -2.38
CA TYR A 180 -14.07 20.38 -1.92
C TYR A 180 -14.65 21.27 -3.02
N GLU A 181 -15.38 22.31 -2.61
CA GLU A 181 -15.96 23.28 -3.52
C GLU A 181 -14.94 24.36 -3.90
N LEU A 182 -14.62 24.44 -5.19
CA LEU A 182 -13.81 25.49 -5.78
C LEU A 182 -14.71 26.59 -6.36
N LYS A 183 -14.63 27.79 -5.78
CA LYS A 183 -15.38 28.97 -6.23
C LYS A 183 -14.58 29.79 -7.24
N TYR A 184 -15.18 30.09 -8.38
CA TYR A 184 -14.55 30.87 -9.44
C TYR A 184 -15.55 31.79 -10.14
N GLN A 185 -15.04 32.74 -10.92
CA GLN A 185 -15.80 33.66 -11.75
C GLN A 185 -15.57 33.36 -13.23
N GLU A 186 -16.67 33.28 -13.96
CA GLU A 186 -16.69 33.10 -15.41
C GLU A 186 -17.74 34.04 -16.00
N ASP A 187 -17.33 34.87 -16.97
CA ASP A 187 -18.17 35.90 -17.60
C ASP A 187 -18.88 36.84 -16.60
N GLY A 188 -18.22 37.14 -15.48
CA GLY A 188 -18.76 38.00 -14.42
C GLY A 188 -19.82 37.34 -13.54
N ARG A 189 -20.01 36.02 -13.64
CA ARG A 189 -20.90 35.22 -12.78
C ARG A 189 -20.09 34.33 -11.87
N ASP A 190 -20.50 34.25 -10.60
CA ASP A 190 -19.95 33.29 -9.65
C ASP A 190 -20.42 31.88 -10.02
N LYS A 191 -19.47 30.96 -10.10
CA LYS A 191 -19.67 29.53 -10.34
C LYS A 191 -18.91 28.72 -9.30
N THR A 192 -19.32 27.48 -9.15
CA THR A 192 -18.70 26.51 -8.26
C THR A 192 -18.48 25.19 -9.00
N MET A 193 -17.44 24.48 -8.62
CA MET A 193 -17.21 23.10 -9.06
C MET A 193 -16.65 22.28 -7.90
N GLU A 194 -16.92 20.99 -7.90
CA GLU A 194 -16.32 20.07 -6.93
C GLU A 194 -15.06 19.45 -7.52
N VAL A 195 -14.00 19.41 -6.72
CA VAL A 195 -12.70 18.83 -7.08
C VAL A 195 -12.15 18.03 -5.90
N PRO A 196 -11.41 16.93 -6.15
CA PRO A 196 -10.80 16.15 -5.08
C PRO A 196 -9.63 16.92 -4.44
N MET A 197 -9.49 16.82 -3.12
CA MET A 197 -8.31 17.32 -2.41
C MET A 197 -7.17 16.32 -2.59
N THR A 198 -6.42 16.37 -3.69
CA THR A 198 -5.28 15.46 -3.92
C THR A 198 -4.03 15.91 -3.16
N PHE A 199 -2.98 15.08 -3.14
CA PHE A 199 -1.65 15.49 -2.65
C PHE A 199 -1.15 16.77 -3.35
N VAL A 200 -1.49 16.96 -4.62
CA VAL A 200 -1.01 18.10 -5.40
C VAL A 200 -1.78 19.38 -5.08
N ASP A 201 -3.07 19.29 -4.75
CA ASP A 201 -3.85 20.41 -4.21
C ASP A 201 -3.27 20.92 -2.88
N PHE A 202 -2.75 20.01 -2.05
CA PHE A 202 -1.97 20.39 -0.86
C PHE A 202 -0.61 21.00 -1.25
N ALA A 203 0.17 20.31 -2.09
CA ALA A 203 1.53 20.70 -2.44
C ALA A 203 1.63 22.06 -3.15
N VAL A 204 0.67 22.41 -4.01
CA VAL A 204 0.66 23.70 -4.73
C VAL A 204 0.56 24.90 -3.79
N THR A 205 0.07 24.69 -2.56
CA THR A 205 -0.04 25.73 -1.53
C THR A 205 1.25 25.97 -0.75
N GLU A 206 2.29 25.15 -0.96
CA GLU A 206 3.54 25.21 -0.22
C GLU A 206 4.72 25.61 -1.12
N GLY A 207 5.54 26.55 -0.62
CA GLY A 207 6.72 27.06 -1.32
C GLY A 207 7.75 25.98 -1.67
N ARG A 208 7.88 24.94 -0.84
CA ARG A 208 8.80 23.81 -1.05
C ARG A 208 8.51 22.93 -2.26
N PHE A 209 7.33 23.08 -2.90
CA PHE A 209 6.98 22.39 -4.14
C PHE A 209 6.78 23.33 -5.33
N ARG A 210 6.79 24.65 -5.10
CA ARG A 210 6.43 25.67 -6.10
C ARG A 210 7.09 25.51 -7.47
N LYS A 211 8.33 25.00 -7.54
CA LYS A 211 9.08 24.83 -8.79
C LYS A 211 8.50 23.77 -9.73
N HIS A 212 7.66 22.86 -9.21
CA HIS A 212 7.00 21.78 -9.95
C HIS A 212 5.72 22.19 -10.70
N PHE A 213 5.28 23.44 -10.54
CA PHE A 213 3.99 23.88 -11.07
C PHE A 213 4.14 24.99 -12.10
N ARG A 214 3.34 24.94 -13.17
CA ARG A 214 3.24 26.00 -14.17
C ARG A 214 1.78 26.24 -14.52
N VAL A 215 1.34 27.50 -14.51
CA VAL A 215 -0.02 27.84 -14.95
C VAL A 215 -0.05 27.82 -16.47
N ALA A 216 -0.93 27.00 -17.06
CA ALA A 216 -1.13 26.94 -18.50
C ALA A 216 -1.94 28.17 -18.96
N PRO A 217 -1.43 28.96 -19.92
CA PRO A 217 -2.21 30.02 -20.55
C PRO A 217 -3.52 29.47 -21.14
N PRO A 218 -4.66 30.20 -21.04
CA PRO A 218 -5.95 29.71 -21.55
C PRO A 218 -5.96 29.32 -23.03
N ASP A 219 -5.15 29.99 -23.84
CA ASP A 219 -4.97 29.72 -25.27
C ASP A 219 -4.23 28.41 -25.58
N THR A 220 -3.55 27.82 -24.58
CA THR A 220 -2.86 26.53 -24.75
C THR A 220 -3.70 25.34 -24.30
N TRP A 221 -4.93 25.56 -23.82
CA TRP A 221 -5.78 24.48 -23.33
C TRP A 221 -6.22 23.58 -24.49
N ASN A 222 -6.07 22.27 -24.29
CA ASN A 222 -6.39 21.24 -25.27
C ASN A 222 -6.87 19.96 -24.57
N ASP A 223 -7.26 18.98 -25.37
CA ASP A 223 -7.84 17.72 -24.91
C ASP A 223 -6.81 16.76 -24.29
N ASN A 224 -5.51 16.99 -24.53
CA ASN A 224 -4.44 16.20 -23.90
C ASN A 224 -4.16 16.65 -22.47
N MET A 225 -4.87 17.66 -21.96
CA MET A 225 -4.75 18.09 -20.56
C MET A 225 -5.79 17.34 -19.73
N VAL A 226 -5.33 16.49 -18.81
CA VAL A 226 -6.18 15.61 -18.01
C VAL A 226 -6.12 16.04 -16.53
N PRO A 227 -7.26 16.15 -15.83
CA PRO A 227 -7.25 16.37 -14.39
C PRO A 227 -6.43 15.30 -13.68
N LEU A 228 -5.59 15.69 -12.72
CA LEU A 228 -4.61 14.78 -12.10
C LEU A 228 -5.24 13.50 -11.54
N HIS A 229 -6.41 13.60 -10.90
CA HIS A 229 -7.10 12.45 -10.32
C HIS A 229 -7.57 11.45 -11.38
N GLU A 230 -7.95 11.91 -12.58
CA GLU A 230 -8.27 11.04 -13.72
C GLU A 230 -6.98 10.47 -14.34
N TYR A 231 -5.94 11.31 -14.47
CA TYR A 231 -4.63 10.89 -15.00
C TYR A 231 -4.02 9.74 -14.19
N LEU A 232 -4.19 9.74 -12.86
CA LEU A 232 -3.69 8.66 -11.99
C LEU A 232 -4.42 7.32 -12.19
N GLN A 233 -5.63 7.34 -12.75
CA GLN A 233 -6.40 6.13 -13.07
C GLN A 233 -6.09 5.57 -14.47
N LEU A 234 -5.35 6.32 -15.30
CA LEU A 234 -4.92 5.84 -16.60
C LEU A 234 -3.83 4.78 -16.45
N ASP A 235 -3.88 3.76 -17.30
CA ASP A 235 -2.80 2.80 -17.48
C ASP A 235 -1.53 3.49 -18.00
N ALA A 236 -0.36 2.84 -17.83
CA ALA A 236 0.92 3.44 -18.18
C ALA A 236 1.02 3.85 -19.66
N ASP A 237 0.42 3.05 -20.56
CA ASP A 237 0.43 3.31 -22.00
C ASP A 237 -0.48 4.50 -22.39
N ASP A 238 -1.58 4.71 -21.66
CA ASP A 238 -2.55 5.78 -21.92
C ASP A 238 -2.11 7.14 -21.40
N ARG A 239 -1.05 7.17 -20.57
CA ARG A 239 -0.45 8.41 -20.05
C ARG A 239 0.43 9.11 -21.09
N ASP A 240 0.88 8.42 -22.14
CA ASP A 240 1.77 9.03 -23.13
C ASP A 240 1.10 10.19 -23.86
N GLY A 241 1.81 11.32 -23.96
CA GLY A 241 1.30 12.55 -24.56
C GLY A 241 0.25 13.33 -23.73
N GLN A 242 -0.17 12.81 -22.56
CA GLN A 242 -1.09 13.49 -21.66
C GLN A 242 -0.36 14.46 -20.71
N LEU A 243 -1.02 15.55 -20.35
CA LEU A 243 -0.50 16.61 -19.49
C LEU A 243 -1.38 16.72 -18.23
N PRO A 244 -0.91 16.19 -17.08
CA PRO A 244 -1.70 16.26 -15.85
C PRO A 244 -1.78 17.69 -15.33
N PHE A 245 -2.97 18.09 -14.88
CA PHE A 245 -3.20 19.40 -14.28
C PHE A 245 -4.14 19.33 -13.07
N ILE A 246 -4.09 20.35 -12.21
CA ILE A 246 -5.13 20.61 -11.20
C ILE A 246 -5.82 21.95 -11.49
N TRP A 247 -7.06 22.08 -11.05
CA TRP A 247 -7.78 23.35 -11.09
C TRP A 247 -7.29 24.26 -9.96
N ALA A 248 -7.02 25.52 -10.30
CA ALA A 248 -6.73 26.55 -9.32
C ALA A 248 -7.44 27.85 -9.72
N VAL A 249 -7.52 28.77 -8.75
CA VAL A 249 -8.15 30.07 -8.95
C VAL A 249 -7.10 31.17 -8.78
N ASP A 250 -7.02 32.06 -9.76
CA ASP A 250 -6.08 33.18 -9.72
C ASP A 250 -6.55 34.30 -8.76
N ARG A 251 -5.71 35.33 -8.60
CA ARG A 251 -6.03 36.48 -7.72
C ARG A 251 -7.25 37.30 -8.17
N LYS A 252 -7.74 37.09 -9.39
CA LYS A 252 -8.94 37.73 -9.96
C LYS A 252 -10.14 36.78 -9.96
N SER A 253 -10.08 35.71 -9.18
CA SER A 253 -11.12 34.68 -9.10
C SER A 253 -11.35 33.91 -10.41
N ARG A 254 -10.41 33.91 -11.36
CA ARG A 254 -10.56 33.19 -12.63
C ARG A 254 -9.98 31.79 -12.52
N LEU A 255 -10.68 30.84 -13.13
CA LEU A 255 -10.24 29.45 -13.20
C LEU A 255 -8.96 29.31 -14.04
N SER A 256 -8.04 28.46 -13.61
CA SER A 256 -6.74 28.23 -14.24
C SER A 256 -6.37 26.75 -14.16
N ARG A 257 -5.74 26.21 -15.21
CA ARG A 257 -5.11 24.89 -15.21
C ARG A 257 -3.66 25.02 -14.75
N VAL A 258 -3.30 24.33 -13.66
CA VAL A 258 -1.93 24.28 -13.16
C VAL A 258 -1.33 22.94 -13.55
N LEU A 259 -0.40 22.96 -14.49
CA LEU A 259 0.34 21.79 -14.94
C LEU A 259 1.21 21.24 -13.81
N VAL A 260 1.23 19.92 -13.71
CA VAL A 260 1.88 19.15 -12.65
C VAL A 260 3.12 18.45 -13.21
N ALA A 261 4.28 18.71 -12.64
CA ALA A 261 5.51 17.99 -13.02
C ALA A 261 5.49 16.54 -12.52
N GLU A 262 6.20 15.66 -13.23
CA GLU A 262 6.28 14.22 -12.95
C GLU A 262 6.60 13.86 -11.49
N PRO A 263 7.53 14.54 -10.76
CA PRO A 263 7.74 14.24 -9.34
C PRO A 263 6.48 14.41 -8.48
N MET A 264 5.60 15.36 -8.81
CA MET A 264 4.37 15.58 -8.05
C MET A 264 3.30 14.55 -8.39
N VAL A 265 3.25 14.06 -9.63
CA VAL A 265 2.41 12.92 -10.02
C VAL A 265 2.84 11.68 -9.22
N ARG A 266 4.15 11.39 -9.20
CA ARG A 266 4.72 10.26 -8.44
C ARG A 266 4.46 10.37 -6.95
N SER A 267 4.59 11.57 -6.37
CA SER A 267 4.24 11.78 -4.96
C SER A 267 2.75 11.57 -4.69
N ALA A 268 1.86 12.00 -5.58
CA ALA A 268 0.43 11.76 -5.45
C ALA A 268 0.10 10.26 -5.49
N GLN A 269 0.70 9.52 -6.43
CA GLN A 269 0.55 8.07 -6.51
C GLN A 269 1.09 7.39 -5.23
N ASP A 270 2.28 7.75 -4.78
CA ASP A 270 2.90 7.19 -3.57
C ASP A 270 2.04 7.45 -2.31
N ARG A 271 1.34 8.59 -2.22
CA ARG A 271 0.38 8.84 -1.13
C ARG A 271 -0.86 7.96 -1.23
N LEU A 272 -1.37 7.71 -2.43
CA LEU A 272 -2.47 6.76 -2.65
C LEU A 272 -2.05 5.33 -2.32
N ASP A 273 -0.87 4.90 -2.76
CA ASP A 273 -0.34 3.57 -2.47
C ASP A 273 -0.20 3.38 -0.96
N PHE A 274 0.31 4.39 -0.24
CA PHE A 274 0.36 4.37 1.22
C PHE A 274 -1.04 4.28 1.85
N TRP A 275 -2.01 5.04 1.33
CA TRP A 275 -3.40 4.96 1.80
C TRP A 275 -4.01 3.57 1.56
N ALA A 276 -3.76 2.96 0.41
CA ALA A 276 -4.19 1.60 0.09
C ALA A 276 -3.57 0.56 1.03
N VAL A 277 -2.28 0.69 1.35
CA VAL A 277 -1.61 -0.17 2.34
C VAL A 277 -2.28 -0.05 3.70
N LEU A 278 -2.59 1.16 4.16
CA LEU A 278 -3.29 1.35 5.43
C LEU A 278 -4.68 0.71 5.42
N LYS A 279 -5.49 0.95 4.38
CA LYS A 279 -6.82 0.34 4.22
C LYS A 279 -6.74 -1.18 4.25
N SER A 280 -5.80 -1.77 3.51
CA SER A 280 -5.58 -3.22 3.49
C SER A 280 -5.22 -3.77 4.89
N LEU A 281 -4.29 -3.11 5.60
CA LEU A 281 -3.93 -3.50 6.97
C LEU A 281 -5.09 -3.38 7.98
N ALA A 282 -6.02 -2.46 7.73
CA ALA A 282 -7.23 -2.26 8.52
C ALA A 282 -8.38 -3.20 8.11
N GLY A 283 -8.17 -4.10 7.14
CA GLY A 283 -9.20 -5.01 6.64
C GLY A 283 -10.29 -4.31 5.82
N MET A 284 -10.00 -3.13 5.30
CA MET A 284 -10.89 -2.30 4.47
C MET A 284 -10.57 -2.50 2.97
N ASP A 285 -10.33 -3.75 2.57
CA ASP A 285 -10.04 -4.08 1.18
C ASP A 285 -11.35 -4.06 0.36
N PRO A 286 -11.46 -3.22 -0.68
CA PRO A 286 -12.66 -3.19 -1.54
C PRO A 286 -12.91 -4.51 -2.27
N ASN A 287 -11.90 -5.40 -2.40
CA ASN A 287 -12.03 -6.70 -3.07
C ASN A 287 -12.30 -7.87 -2.12
N VAL A 288 -12.29 -7.64 -0.80
CA VAL A 288 -12.64 -8.66 0.19
C VAL A 288 -14.06 -8.36 0.66
N GLU A 289 -15.04 -8.97 -0.01
CA GLU A 289 -16.44 -8.97 0.46
C GLU A 289 -16.46 -9.39 1.95
N SER A 290 -17.13 -8.60 2.79
CA SER A 290 -17.25 -8.95 4.20
C SER A 290 -17.94 -10.31 4.33
N THR A 291 -17.58 -11.10 5.33
CA THR A 291 -18.21 -12.43 5.55
C THR A 291 -19.74 -12.35 5.67
N GLY A 292 -20.27 -11.22 6.16
CA GLY A 292 -21.71 -10.95 6.21
C GLY A 292 -22.35 -10.70 4.84
N ASP A 293 -21.63 -10.04 3.92
CA ASP A 293 -22.10 -9.80 2.55
C ASP A 293 -22.09 -11.09 1.72
N VAL A 294 -21.06 -11.92 1.89
CA VAL A 294 -20.99 -13.26 1.31
C VAL A 294 -22.14 -14.13 1.80
N GLU A 295 -22.42 -14.14 3.11
CA GLU A 295 -23.52 -14.93 3.68
C GLU A 295 -24.90 -14.47 3.18
N THR A 296 -25.07 -13.15 3.00
CA THR A 296 -26.32 -12.57 2.48
C THR A 296 -26.51 -12.88 1.00
N ARG A 297 -25.45 -12.77 0.20
CA ARG A 297 -25.46 -13.12 -1.22
C ARG A 297 -25.71 -14.61 -1.45
N VAL A 298 -25.03 -15.48 -0.69
CA VAL A 298 -25.24 -16.94 -0.75
C VAL A 298 -26.67 -17.29 -0.34
N ARG A 299 -27.23 -16.67 0.71
CA ARG A 299 -28.65 -16.87 1.08
C ARG A 299 -29.60 -16.43 -0.03
N ALA A 300 -29.33 -15.31 -0.68
CA ALA A 300 -30.13 -14.80 -1.79
C ALA A 300 -30.09 -15.73 -3.01
N GLU A 301 -28.89 -16.20 -3.40
CA GLU A 301 -28.71 -17.17 -4.49
C GLU A 301 -29.38 -18.51 -4.18
N VAL A 302 -29.25 -19.02 -2.95
CA VAL A 302 -29.91 -20.27 -2.53
C VAL A 302 -31.44 -20.13 -2.55
N MET A 303 -32.00 -19.00 -2.11
CA MET A 303 -33.45 -18.75 -2.22
C MET A 303 -33.91 -18.63 -3.67
N GLN A 304 -33.16 -17.95 -4.53
CA GLN A 304 -33.48 -17.84 -5.96
C GLN A 304 -33.45 -19.21 -6.64
N ASN A 305 -32.44 -20.03 -6.35
CA ASN A 305 -32.31 -21.39 -6.87
C ASN A 305 -33.40 -22.33 -6.34
N LEU A 306 -33.80 -22.21 -5.07
CA LEU A 306 -34.94 -22.96 -4.56
C LEU A 306 -36.23 -22.55 -5.25
N THR A 307 -36.43 -21.25 -5.46
CA THR A 307 -37.66 -20.72 -6.07
C THR A 307 -37.78 -21.10 -7.53
N SER A 308 -36.67 -21.07 -8.29
CA SER A 308 -36.63 -21.49 -9.69
C SER A 308 -36.87 -23.00 -9.84
N ASN A 309 -36.25 -23.83 -8.98
CA ASN A 309 -36.47 -25.26 -8.96
C ASN A 309 -37.91 -25.63 -8.54
N LEU A 310 -38.47 -24.91 -7.57
CA LEU A 310 -39.87 -25.11 -7.14
C LEU A 310 -40.84 -24.69 -8.24
N MET A 311 -40.58 -23.59 -8.96
CA MET A 311 -41.37 -23.18 -10.13
C MET A 311 -41.30 -24.22 -11.25
N GLN A 312 -40.13 -24.80 -11.54
CA GLN A 312 -39.99 -25.89 -12.52
C GLN A 312 -40.78 -27.14 -12.14
N LEU A 313 -40.80 -27.49 -10.85
CA LEU A 313 -41.62 -28.59 -10.32
C LEU A 313 -43.13 -28.30 -10.39
N MET A 314 -43.54 -27.05 -10.22
CA MET A 314 -44.95 -26.64 -10.27
C MET A 314 -45.47 -26.43 -11.70
N SER A 315 -44.61 -26.12 -12.68
CA SER A 315 -45.01 -25.90 -14.08
C SER A 315 -45.24 -27.18 -14.90
N GLY A 316 -45.28 -28.36 -14.27
CA GLY A 316 -45.85 -29.56 -14.89
C GLY A 316 -45.01 -30.23 -15.99
N GLY A 317 -43.67 -30.09 -15.94
CA GLY A 317 -42.73 -30.80 -16.82
C GLY A 317 -41.88 -31.78 -16.03
N GLY A 318 -42.49 -32.76 -15.38
CA GLY A 318 -41.78 -33.76 -14.58
C GLY A 318 -41.08 -34.79 -15.47
N ASP A 319 -39.80 -34.59 -15.74
CA ASP A 319 -38.87 -35.68 -16.02
C ASP A 319 -37.94 -35.84 -14.81
N LEU A 320 -38.18 -36.88 -14.01
CA LEU A 320 -37.44 -37.18 -12.77
C LEU A 320 -36.02 -37.75 -13.04
N SER A 321 -35.52 -37.62 -14.28
CA SER A 321 -34.21 -38.11 -14.70
C SER A 321 -33.14 -37.01 -14.85
N ALA A 322 -33.48 -35.74 -14.61
CA ALA A 322 -32.53 -34.62 -14.69
C ALA A 322 -32.34 -33.93 -13.33
N LEU A 323 -31.92 -34.69 -12.32
CA LEU A 323 -31.28 -34.12 -11.13
C LEU A 323 -29.77 -34.11 -11.37
N PRO A 324 -29.08 -32.94 -11.40
CA PRO A 324 -27.65 -32.94 -11.16
C PRO A 324 -27.46 -33.37 -9.71
N ALA A 325 -26.81 -34.52 -9.50
CA ALA A 325 -26.25 -34.84 -8.20
C ALA A 325 -25.33 -33.68 -7.82
N GLN A 326 -25.72 -32.89 -6.82
CA GLN A 326 -24.75 -32.03 -6.15
C GLN A 326 -23.63 -32.94 -5.64
N PRO A 327 -22.35 -32.65 -5.94
CA PRO A 327 -21.31 -33.16 -5.08
C PRO A 327 -21.54 -32.50 -3.72
N VAL A 328 -21.96 -33.33 -2.76
CA VAL A 328 -21.56 -33.14 -1.36
C VAL A 328 -20.05 -32.89 -1.39
N SER A 329 -19.63 -31.64 -1.17
CA SER A 329 -18.25 -31.30 -0.84
C SER A 329 -17.96 -31.71 0.61
N GLY A 330 -18.09 -33.01 0.83
CA GLY A 330 -17.51 -33.76 1.91
C GLY A 330 -16.91 -35.01 1.27
N GLY A 331 -15.59 -34.99 1.04
CA GLY A 331 -14.77 -36.18 0.82
C GLY A 331 -14.97 -36.98 -0.49
N ALA A 332 -13.92 -36.94 -1.31
CA ALA A 332 -13.43 -38.00 -2.21
C ALA A 332 -14.30 -38.48 -3.39
N LEU A 333 -13.71 -38.41 -4.59
CA LEU A 333 -14.12 -39.14 -5.82
C LEU A 333 -12.86 -39.70 -6.54
N PRO A 334 -13.02 -40.67 -7.46
CA PRO A 334 -12.26 -41.92 -7.45
C PRO A 334 -11.22 -42.07 -8.57
N ALA A 335 -10.34 -43.06 -8.39
CA ALA A 335 -9.23 -43.43 -9.26
C ALA A 335 -9.64 -43.96 -10.65
N PRO A 336 -8.80 -43.78 -11.69
CA PRO A 336 -8.69 -44.74 -12.78
C PRO A 336 -7.76 -45.88 -12.35
N SER A 337 -8.26 -47.10 -12.51
CA SER A 337 -7.53 -48.33 -12.24
C SER A 337 -6.39 -48.53 -13.24
N GLY A 338 -5.16 -48.39 -12.75
CA GLY A 338 -3.91 -48.73 -13.43
C GLY A 338 -2.76 -48.79 -12.42
N ASN A 339 -2.67 -49.93 -11.71
CA ASN A 339 -1.66 -50.35 -10.72
C ASN A 339 -0.39 -49.49 -10.55
N GLY A 340 -0.29 -48.83 -9.39
CA GLY A 340 0.95 -48.30 -8.83
C GLY A 340 0.66 -47.35 -7.66
N THR A 341 1.06 -47.73 -6.45
CA THR A 341 0.91 -46.96 -5.21
C THR A 341 1.50 -45.54 -5.33
N GLY A 342 0.70 -44.46 -5.23
CA GLY A 342 1.20 -43.08 -5.38
C GLY A 342 0.47 -42.07 -4.51
N GLY A 343 1.23 -41.33 -3.69
CA GLY A 343 0.76 -40.09 -3.03
C GLY A 343 0.75 -38.92 -4.02
N ASP A 344 0.12 -37.80 -3.63
CA ASP A 344 -0.04 -36.59 -4.46
C ASP A 344 1.27 -36.20 -5.17
N TYR A 345 1.31 -36.47 -6.48
CA TYR A 345 2.41 -36.15 -7.40
C TYR A 345 2.06 -34.89 -8.18
N MET A 346 3.01 -33.97 -8.28
CA MET A 346 2.92 -32.74 -9.06
C MET A 346 4.22 -32.64 -9.84
N ALA A 347 4.13 -32.61 -11.16
CA ALA A 347 5.33 -32.53 -12.00
C ALA A 347 6.05 -31.19 -11.74
N PRO A 348 7.39 -31.16 -11.65
CA PRO A 348 8.13 -29.92 -11.53
C PRO A 348 8.06 -29.10 -12.83
N TRP A 349 8.07 -27.78 -12.73
CA TRP A 349 8.08 -26.85 -13.88
C TRP A 349 9.00 -25.66 -13.64
N ILE A 350 9.26 -24.90 -14.71
CA ILE A 350 9.99 -23.63 -14.66
C ILE A 350 9.18 -22.60 -15.44
N ASP A 351 9.04 -21.40 -14.90
CA ASP A 351 8.56 -20.23 -15.65
C ASP A 351 9.68 -19.74 -16.59
N THR A 352 9.93 -20.54 -17.63
CA THR A 352 11.04 -20.39 -18.58
C THR A 352 11.19 -18.96 -19.13
N PRO A 353 10.12 -18.20 -19.48
CA PRO A 353 10.24 -16.81 -19.94
C PRO A 353 10.98 -15.89 -18.95
N GLU A 354 10.80 -16.11 -17.65
CA GLU A 354 11.33 -15.27 -16.56
C GLU A 354 12.76 -15.67 -16.13
N CYS A 355 13.36 -16.67 -16.77
CA CYS A 355 14.71 -17.14 -16.44
C CYS A 355 15.80 -16.10 -16.79
N THR A 356 16.73 -15.86 -15.85
CA THR A 356 17.87 -14.91 -15.98
C THR A 356 19.21 -15.56 -16.35
N ALA A 357 19.23 -16.88 -16.64
CA ALA A 357 20.40 -17.62 -17.11
C ALA A 357 21.67 -17.51 -16.22
N CYS A 358 21.51 -17.63 -14.90
CA CYS A 358 22.63 -17.54 -13.92
C CYS A 358 23.43 -18.85 -13.71
N ASP A 359 23.10 -19.92 -14.42
CA ASP A 359 23.76 -21.24 -14.41
C ASP A 359 23.68 -22.04 -13.09
N GLU A 360 23.05 -21.52 -12.04
CA GLU A 360 22.95 -22.19 -10.74
C GLU A 360 22.25 -23.56 -10.80
N CYS A 361 21.16 -23.67 -11.56
CA CYS A 361 20.39 -24.92 -11.68
C CYS A 361 21.10 -25.98 -12.55
N THR A 362 21.71 -25.57 -13.66
CA THR A 362 22.47 -26.46 -14.56
C THR A 362 23.79 -26.91 -13.93
N ASN A 363 24.46 -26.05 -13.16
CA ASN A 363 25.64 -26.43 -12.36
C ASN A 363 25.28 -27.37 -11.20
N LEU A 364 24.06 -27.26 -10.65
CA LEU A 364 23.60 -28.16 -9.60
C LEU A 364 23.34 -29.57 -10.15
N ASN A 365 22.58 -29.68 -11.25
CA ASN A 365 22.30 -30.97 -11.88
C ASN A 365 21.98 -30.83 -13.38
N GLY A 366 23.01 -30.87 -14.23
CA GLY A 366 22.89 -30.76 -15.69
C GLY A 366 22.24 -31.96 -16.40
N LYS A 367 21.80 -32.99 -15.66
CA LYS A 367 20.91 -34.02 -16.21
C LYS A 367 19.44 -33.62 -16.09
N MET A 368 19.10 -32.82 -15.08
CA MET A 368 17.73 -32.39 -14.81
C MET A 368 17.40 -31.08 -15.49
N PHE A 369 18.36 -30.17 -15.58
CA PHE A 369 18.18 -28.82 -16.11
C PHE A 369 19.05 -28.60 -17.35
N ALA A 370 18.47 -27.95 -18.35
CA ALA A 370 19.17 -27.53 -19.55
C ALA A 370 18.68 -26.15 -20.01
N TYR A 371 19.43 -25.52 -20.91
CA TYR A 371 19.02 -24.29 -21.57
C TYR A 371 18.53 -24.57 -22.98
N ASN A 372 17.49 -23.86 -23.39
CA ASN A 372 17.08 -23.80 -24.79
C ASN A 372 17.98 -22.84 -25.59
N ASP A 373 17.68 -22.68 -26.89
CA ASP A 373 18.45 -21.82 -27.80
C ASP A 373 18.42 -20.33 -27.40
N GLU A 374 17.42 -19.90 -26.62
CA GLU A 374 17.25 -18.54 -26.09
C GLU A 374 17.94 -18.33 -24.73
N LYS A 375 18.72 -19.32 -24.26
CA LYS A 375 19.34 -19.33 -22.92
C LYS A 375 18.33 -19.26 -21.77
N LYS A 376 17.15 -19.87 -21.93
CA LYS A 376 16.14 -20.00 -20.87
C LYS A 376 16.11 -21.41 -20.32
N ALA A 377 16.13 -21.53 -18.99
CA ALA A 377 16.20 -22.83 -18.33
C ALA A 377 14.88 -23.59 -18.47
N TYR A 378 14.97 -24.89 -18.71
CA TYR A 378 13.85 -25.82 -18.67
C TYR A 378 14.27 -27.13 -18.00
N ILE A 379 13.29 -27.92 -17.57
CA ILE A 379 13.54 -29.24 -16.98
C ILE A 379 13.58 -30.26 -18.11
N GLN A 380 14.76 -30.83 -18.35
CA GLN A 380 14.98 -31.85 -19.37
C GLN A 380 14.57 -33.24 -18.89
N ASP A 381 14.95 -33.59 -17.65
CA ASP A 381 14.61 -34.87 -17.04
C ASP A 381 14.34 -34.72 -15.52
N PRO A 382 13.06 -34.65 -15.10
CA PRO A 382 12.68 -34.61 -13.69
C PRO A 382 13.17 -35.80 -12.85
N ALA A 383 13.49 -36.93 -13.49
CA ALA A 383 14.00 -38.14 -12.85
C ALA A 383 15.53 -38.28 -12.98
N GLY A 384 16.21 -37.29 -13.57
CA GLY A 384 17.66 -37.29 -13.79
C GLY A 384 18.51 -37.16 -12.51
N GLY A 385 17.86 -36.99 -11.35
CA GLY A 385 18.47 -36.87 -10.03
C GLY A 385 17.44 -36.97 -8.90
N PRO A 386 17.88 -36.89 -7.63
CA PRO A 386 16.97 -36.93 -6.49
C PRO A 386 16.08 -35.68 -6.43
N TYR A 387 14.85 -35.82 -5.92
CA TYR A 387 13.92 -34.70 -5.70
C TYR A 387 14.53 -33.53 -4.92
N THR A 388 15.49 -33.81 -4.03
CA THR A 388 16.20 -32.76 -3.29
C THR A 388 16.93 -31.75 -4.18
N ASP A 389 17.33 -32.15 -5.39
CA ASP A 389 18.02 -31.26 -6.32
C ASP A 389 17.04 -30.28 -6.99
N LEU A 390 15.78 -30.68 -7.23
CA LEU A 390 14.71 -29.77 -7.65
C LEU A 390 14.46 -28.70 -6.58
N VAL A 391 14.34 -29.12 -5.31
CA VAL A 391 14.11 -28.19 -4.19
C VAL A 391 15.29 -27.24 -3.99
N LYS A 392 16.54 -27.74 -4.06
CA LYS A 392 17.73 -26.88 -3.96
C LYS A 392 17.87 -25.94 -5.15
N ALA A 393 17.50 -26.36 -6.36
CA ALA A 393 17.50 -25.49 -7.54
C ALA A 393 16.51 -24.33 -7.34
N ALA A 394 15.31 -24.59 -6.83
CA ALA A 394 14.34 -23.56 -6.48
C ALA A 394 14.84 -22.60 -5.40
N GLU A 395 15.47 -23.12 -4.33
CA GLU A 395 16.03 -22.29 -3.26
C GLU A 395 17.20 -21.40 -3.72
N LYS A 396 17.96 -21.84 -4.72
CA LYS A 396 19.10 -21.08 -5.29
C LYS A 396 18.72 -20.20 -6.48
N CYS A 397 17.52 -20.35 -7.01
CA CYS A 397 17.07 -19.59 -8.17
C CYS A 397 16.90 -18.12 -7.78
N THR A 398 17.80 -17.25 -8.25
CA THR A 398 17.74 -15.81 -7.99
C THR A 398 16.50 -15.15 -8.60
N ALA A 399 15.98 -15.71 -9.69
CA ALA A 399 14.74 -15.27 -10.35
C ALA A 399 13.47 -15.90 -9.73
N GLN A 400 13.61 -16.90 -8.85
CA GLN A 400 12.48 -17.62 -8.22
C GLN A 400 11.49 -18.29 -9.20
N VAL A 401 11.98 -18.77 -10.34
CA VAL A 401 11.16 -19.31 -11.44
C VAL A 401 11.10 -20.85 -11.49
N ILE A 402 11.68 -21.55 -10.51
CA ILE A 402 11.76 -23.02 -10.52
C ILE A 402 10.81 -23.58 -9.46
N HIS A 403 9.92 -24.47 -9.90
CA HIS A 403 8.87 -25.09 -9.09
C HIS A 403 9.15 -26.59 -8.95
N PRO A 404 9.57 -27.07 -7.76
CA PRO A 404 9.98 -28.46 -7.55
C PRO A 404 8.88 -29.52 -7.71
N GLY A 405 7.61 -29.12 -7.69
CA GLY A 405 6.46 -30.02 -7.68
C GLY A 405 6.37 -30.86 -6.40
N LEU A 406 5.77 -32.04 -6.51
CA LEU A 406 5.68 -33.05 -5.46
C LEU A 406 6.22 -34.36 -6.02
N PRO A 407 7.09 -35.09 -5.29
CA PRO A 407 7.73 -36.29 -5.82
C PRO A 407 6.76 -37.47 -5.87
N ALA A 408 6.86 -38.27 -6.94
CA ALA A 408 6.04 -39.48 -7.12
C ALA A 408 6.42 -40.57 -6.11
N ASP A 409 7.70 -40.60 -5.72
CA ASP A 409 8.24 -41.51 -4.73
C ASP A 409 8.69 -40.72 -3.48
N ARG A 410 8.08 -41.02 -2.32
CA ARG A 410 8.41 -40.42 -1.01
C ARG A 410 9.25 -41.34 -0.11
N SER A 411 9.77 -42.45 -0.65
CA SER A 411 10.55 -43.44 0.10
C SER A 411 11.98 -43.00 0.45
N PHE A 412 12.38 -41.77 0.09
CA PHE A 412 13.69 -41.21 0.40
C PHE A 412 13.77 -40.57 1.79
N LYS A 413 14.99 -40.51 2.34
CA LYS A 413 15.24 -39.98 3.69
C LYS A 413 14.78 -38.52 3.83
N ASP A 414 14.08 -38.22 4.92
CA ASP A 414 13.54 -36.89 5.25
C ASP A 414 12.57 -36.33 4.19
N SER A 415 11.83 -37.19 3.48
CA SER A 415 10.95 -36.80 2.37
C SER A 415 9.93 -35.72 2.73
N ASP A 416 9.23 -35.85 3.86
CA ASP A 416 8.27 -34.83 4.33
C ASP A 416 8.93 -33.46 4.57
N LYS A 417 10.17 -33.44 5.05
CA LYS A 417 10.93 -32.19 5.29
C LYS A 417 11.30 -31.52 3.97
N TRP A 418 11.69 -32.30 2.96
CA TRP A 418 12.03 -31.76 1.64
C TRP A 418 10.80 -31.34 0.85
N VAL A 419 9.67 -32.06 0.97
CA VAL A 419 8.38 -31.65 0.40
C VAL A 419 7.95 -30.31 0.98
N LYS A 420 7.95 -30.16 2.31
CA LYS A 420 7.61 -28.90 2.99
C LYS A 420 8.51 -27.72 2.58
N ARG A 421 9.77 -27.98 2.21
CA ARG A 421 10.69 -26.94 1.71
C ARG A 421 10.44 -26.59 0.25
N GLY A 422 9.94 -27.52 -0.56
CA GLY A 422 9.53 -27.29 -1.95
C GLY A 422 8.19 -26.55 -2.04
N GLU A 423 7.26 -26.78 -1.11
CA GLU A 423 5.91 -26.18 -1.10
C GLU A 423 5.89 -24.65 -1.21
N LYS A 424 6.86 -23.94 -0.63
CA LYS A 424 6.96 -22.48 -0.73
C LYS A 424 7.38 -21.98 -2.13
N HIS A 425 7.78 -22.88 -3.01
CA HIS A 425 8.27 -22.62 -4.36
C HIS A 425 7.39 -23.26 -5.43
N ASN A 426 6.33 -23.99 -5.06
CA ASN A 426 5.30 -24.46 -5.98
C ASN A 426 4.19 -23.42 -6.02
#